data_AF-A0A9J7A2H2-F1
#
_entry.id   AF-A0A9J7A2H2-F1
#
_cell.length_a   1.000
_cell.length_b   1.000
_cell.length_c   1.000
_cell.angle_alpha   90.00
_cell.angle_beta   90.00
_cell.angle_gamma   90.00
#
_symmetry.space_group_name_H-M   'P 1'
#
loop_
_entity.id
_entity.type
_entity.pdbx_description
1 polymer ?
#
loop_
_entity_poly.entity_id
_entity_poly.type
_entity_poly.pdbx_seq_one_letter_code
_entity_poly.pdbx_strand_id
1 'polypeptide(L)' 'MKKLDNEKELFKKALKVGGSYAEKRGAAKFEATDSVADRALYIYRLLAHDKLIQPLPEDQVSQKTIQHKLALWASRLPSS' A
#
# COMPACT_ATOMS: atom_id res chain seq x y z
N MET A 1 -16.80 7.94 6.03
CA MET A 1 -15.79 6.90 5.76
C MET A 1 -16.47 5.55 5.87
N LYS A 2 -16.44 4.73 4.82
CA LYS A 2 -17.03 3.39 4.83
C LYS A 2 -16.15 2.53 5.74
N LYS A 3 -16.71 1.95 6.81
CA LYS A 3 -15.96 1.06 7.70
C LYS A 3 -15.48 -0.12 6.85
N LEU A 4 -14.16 -0.25 6.71
CA LEU A 4 -13.55 -1.46 6.19
C LEU A 4 -13.50 -2.43 7.37
N ASP A 5 -14.36 -3.45 7.38
CA ASP A 5 -14.49 -4.39 8.49
C ASP A 5 -13.16 -5.10 8.81
N ASN A 6 -12.27 -5.20 7.80
CA ASN A 6 -10.96 -5.86 7.91
C ASN A 6 -9.78 -4.97 7.48
N GLU A 7 -9.75 -3.69 7.86
CA GLU A 7 -8.68 -2.76 7.45
C GLU A 7 -7.26 -3.30 7.74
N LYS A 8 -7.05 -3.94 8.89
CA LYS A 8 -5.75 -4.55 9.24
C LYS A 8 -5.36 -5.68 8.31
N GLU A 9 -6.30 -6.55 7.93
CA GLU A 9 -6.00 -7.66 7.01
C GLU A 9 -5.80 -7.17 5.59
N LEU A 10 -6.62 -6.21 5.15
CA LEU A 10 -6.48 -5.55 3.86
C LEU A 10 -5.13 -4.85 3.76
N PHE A 11 -4.67 -4.18 4.82
CA PHE A 11 -3.34 -3.57 4.87
C PHE A 11 -2.23 -4.61 4.73
N LYS A 12 -2.30 -5.73 5.46
CA LYS A 12 -1.34 -6.84 5.31
C LYS A 12 -1.34 -7.41 3.89
N LYS A 13 -2.52 -7.61 3.28
CA LYS A 13 -2.68 -8.02 1.88
C LYS A 13 -2.02 -7.00 0.94
N ALA A 14 -2.24 -5.70 1.18
CA ALA A 14 -1.65 -4.63 0.39
C ALA A 14 -0.12 -4.63 0.45
N LEU A 15 0.47 -4.85 1.63
CA LEU A 15 1.93 -4.97 1.78
C LEU A 15 2.51 -6.15 1.01
N LYS A 16 1.82 -7.30 1.06
CA LYS A 16 2.24 -8.51 0.34
C LYS A 16 2.17 -8.30 -1.18
N VAL A 17 1.01 -7.87 -1.68
CA VAL A 17 0.82 -7.68 -3.13
C VAL A 17 1.65 -6.51 -3.64
N GLY A 18 1.67 -5.38 -2.92
CA GLY A 18 2.45 -4.20 -3.26
C GLY A 18 3.96 -4.46 -3.22
N GLY A 19 4.42 -5.30 -2.29
CA GLY A 19 5.79 -5.79 -2.24
C GLY A 19 6.17 -6.56 -3.50
N SER A 20 5.40 -7.61 -3.82
CA SER A 20 5.64 -8.40 -5.03
C SER A 20 5.49 -7.57 -6.31
N TYR A 21 4.60 -6.57 -6.33
CA TYR A 21 4.46 -5.64 -7.45
C TYR A 21 5.72 -4.77 -7.63
N ALA A 22 6.27 -4.22 -6.54
CA ALA A 22 7.51 -3.44 -6.59
C ALA A 22 8.70 -4.27 -7.06
N GLU A 23 8.82 -5.52 -6.59
CA GLU A 23 9.86 -6.46 -7.00
C GLU A 23 9.72 -6.83 -8.49
N LYS A 24 8.52 -7.17 -8.94
CA LYS A 24 8.24 -7.48 -10.36
C LYS A 24 8.55 -6.31 -11.29
N ARG A 25 8.36 -5.08 -10.81
CA ARG A 25 8.70 -3.87 -11.56
C ARG A 25 10.20 -3.56 -11.56
N GLY A 26 11.00 -4.26 -10.75
CA GLY A 26 12.40 -3.92 -10.53
C GLY A 26 12.59 -2.60 -9.76
N ALA A 27 11.54 -2.11 -9.09
CA ALA A 27 11.55 -0.82 -8.41
C ALA A 27 12.12 -0.90 -6.99
N ALA A 28 11.88 -2.00 -6.28
CA ALA A 28 12.44 -2.24 -4.95
C ALA A 28 12.41 -3.73 -4.60
N LYS A 29 13.26 -4.12 -3.65
CA LYS A 29 13.25 -5.43 -3.00
C LYS A 29 13.12 -5.21 -1.50
N PHE A 30 12.08 -5.77 -0.91
CA PHE A 30 11.80 -5.60 0.52
C PHE A 30 12.23 -6.85 1.27
N GLU A 31 12.99 -6.68 2.35
CA GLU A 31 13.35 -7.77 3.22
C GLU A 31 12.35 -7.91 4.38
N ALA A 32 12.39 -9.04 5.08
CA ALA A 32 11.52 -9.26 6.24
C ALA A 32 11.88 -8.36 7.44
N THR A 33 13.12 -7.85 7.45
CA THR A 33 13.68 -6.96 8.46
C THR A 33 13.35 -5.49 8.22
N ASP A 34 12.89 -5.13 7.02
CA ASP A 34 12.50 -3.76 6.70
C ASP A 34 11.35 -3.29 7.58
N SER A 35 11.39 -2.01 7.95
CA SER A 35 10.31 -1.37 8.67
C SER A 35 9.02 -1.43 7.85
N VAL A 36 7.96 -1.96 8.46
CA VAL A 36 6.62 -2.02 7.85
C VAL A 36 6.13 -0.65 7.39
N ALA A 37 6.50 0.40 8.11
CA ALA A 37 6.18 1.79 7.79
C ALA A 37 6.83 2.26 6.48
N ASP A 38 8.15 2.09 6.34
CA ASP A 38 8.90 2.44 5.13
C ASP A 38 8.42 1.65 3.92
N ARG A 39 8.21 0.34 4.10
CA ARG A 39 7.65 -0.51 3.06
C ARG A 39 6.27 -0.02 2.61
N ALA A 40 5.40 0.35 3.55
CA ALA A 40 4.08 0.89 3.23
C ALA A 40 4.18 2.21 2.46
N LEU A 41 5.04 3.14 2.90
CA LEU A 41 5.26 4.42 2.24
C LEU A 41 5.78 4.24 0.80
N TYR A 42 6.74 3.33 0.61
CA TYR A 42 7.29 3.04 -0.71
C TYR A 42 6.23 2.47 -1.65
N ILE A 43 5.49 1.44 -1.20
CA ILE A 43 4.41 0.85 -1.98
C ILE A 43 3.37 1.92 -2.34
N TYR A 44 2.95 2.75 -1.38
CA TYR A 44 2.01 3.83 -1.62
C TYR A 44 2.50 4.80 -2.71
N ARG A 45 3.76 5.26 -2.62
CA ARG A 45 4.36 6.15 -3.61
C ARG A 45 4.43 5.49 -4.98
N LEU A 46 4.82 4.21 -5.04
CA LEU A 46 4.89 3.46 -6.29
C LEU A 46 3.51 3.31 -6.95
N LEU A 47 2.48 2.95 -6.18
CA LEU A 47 1.11 2.81 -6.68
C LEU A 47 0.54 4.17 -7.14
N ALA A 48 0.86 5.26 -6.42
CA ALA A 48 0.44 6.61 -6.79
C ALA A 48 1.14 7.07 -8.07
N HIS A 49 2.44 6.76 -8.21
CA HIS A 49 3.22 7.02 -9.42
C HIS A 49 2.66 6.24 -10.62
N ASP A 50 2.28 4.98 -10.41
CA ASP A 50 1.64 4.15 -11.44
C ASP A 50 0.16 4.46 -11.69
N LYS A 51 -0.39 5.47 -10.99
CA LYS A 51 -1.81 5.88 -11.07
C LYS A 51 -2.80 4.77 -10.69
N LEU A 52 -2.36 3.74 -9.96
CA LEU A 52 -3.20 2.67 -9.42
C LEU A 52 -4.02 3.14 -8.21
N ILE A 53 -3.53 4.16 -7.50
CA ILE A 53 -4.25 4.86 -6.43
C ILE A 53 -4.17 6.36 -6.64
N GLN A 54 -5.15 7.07 -6.11
CA GLN A 54 -5.13 8.54 -6.12
C GLN A 54 -4.08 9.06 -5.12
N PRO A 55 -3.08 9.83 -5.58
CA PRO A 55 -2.12 10.47 -4.69
C PRO A 55 -2.82 11.42 -3.71
N LEU A 56 -2.23 11.57 -2.54
CA LEU A 56 -2.62 12.56 -1.55
C LEU A 56 -1.65 13.74 -1.66
N PRO A 57 -2.11 14.96 -1.34
CA PRO A 57 -1.19 16.08 -1.15
C PRO A 57 -0.22 15.75 -0.02
N GLU A 58 1.03 16.21 -0.13
CA GLU A 58 2.12 15.84 0.79
C GLU A 58 1.81 16.18 2.25
N ASP A 59 1.10 17.28 2.48
CA ASP A 59 0.60 17.69 3.80
C ASP A 59 -0.34 16.65 4.46
N GLN A 60 -1.01 15.81 3.67
CA GLN A 60 -1.90 14.75 4.14
C GLN A 60 -1.28 13.35 4.07
N VAL A 61 -0.02 13.23 3.66
CA VAL A 61 0.70 11.96 3.64
C VAL A 61 1.20 11.67 5.05
N SER A 62 0.54 10.72 5.70
CA SER A 62 0.84 10.25 7.06
C SER A 62 0.71 8.74 7.11
N GLN A 63 1.33 8.07 8.09
CA GLN A 63 1.23 6.62 8.20
C GLN A 63 -0.23 6.11 8.20
N LYS A 64 -1.12 6.80 8.91
CA LYS A 64 -2.55 6.45 8.97
C LYS A 64 -3.23 6.54 7.61
N THR A 65 -2.98 7.61 6.85
CA THR A 65 -3.61 7.80 5.52
C THR A 65 -3.03 6.83 4.50
N ILE A 66 -1.73 6.53 4.58
CA ILE A 66 -1.06 5.49 3.77
C ILE A 66 -1.68 4.13 4.03
N GLN A 67 -1.79 3.72 5.30
CA GLN A 67 -2.41 2.45 5.70
C GLN A 67 -3.83 2.32 5.15
N HIS A 68 -4.64 3.37 5.32
CA HIS A 68 -6.01 3.39 4.81
C HIS A 68 -6.06 3.30 3.28
N LYS A 69 -5.23 4.06 2.55
CA LYS A 69 -5.14 4.01 1.08
C LYS A 69 -4.74 2.63 0.57
N LEU A 70 -3.76 2.01 1.21
CA LEU A 70 -3.31 0.67 0.88
C LEU A 70 -4.38 -0.38 1.16
N ALA A 71 -5.06 -0.30 2.30
CA ALA A 71 -6.17 -1.19 2.62
C ALA A 71 -7.33 -1.03 1.63
N LEU A 72 -7.66 0.21 1.25
CA LEU A 72 -8.69 0.50 0.24
C LEU A 72 -8.30 -0.06 -1.13
N TRP A 73 -7.04 0.09 -1.54
CA TRP A 73 -6.53 -0.50 -2.78
C TRP A 73 -6.63 -2.02 -2.74
N ALA A 74 -6.20 -2.67 -1.66
CA ALA A 74 -6.30 -4.11 -1.50
C ALA A 74 -7.75 -4.62 -1.50
N SER A 75 -8.70 -3.82 -1.03
CA SER A 75 -10.14 -4.13 -1.11
C SER A 75 -10.67 -4.12 -2.54
N ARG A 76 -9.97 -3.48 -3.49
CA ARG A 76 -10.33 -3.44 -4.91
C ARG A 76 -9.64 -4.52 -5.73
N LEU A 77 -8.63 -5.19 -5.15
CA LEU A 77 -7.94 -6.29 -5.82
C LEU A 77 -8.86 -7.51 -5.90
N PRO A 78 -8.88 -8.22 -7.04
CA PRO A 78 -9.63 -9.46 -7.15
C PRO A 78 -9.14 -10.47 -6.09
N SER A 79 -10.10 -11.14 -5.45
CA SER A 79 -9.86 -12.29 -4.59
C SER A 79 -9.77 -13.53 -5.50
N SER A 80 -8.66 -13.67 -6.23
CA SER A 80 -8.38 -14.91 -6.98
C SER A 80 -7.86 -16.01 -6.07
#